data_AF-A0A7X9H2Y1-F1
#
_entry.id   AF-A0A7X9H2Y1-F1
#
_cell.length_a   1.000
_cell.length_b   1.000
_cell.length_c   1.000
_cell.angle_alpha   90.00
_cell.angle_beta   90.00
_cell.angle_gamma   90.00
#
_symmetry.space_group_name_H-M   'P 1'
#
loop_
_entity.id
_entity.type
_entity.pdbx_description
1 polymer ?
#
loop_
_entity_poly.entity_id
_entity_poly.type
_entity_poly.pdbx_seq_one_letter_code
_entity_poly.pdbx_strand_id
1 'polypeptide(L)'
;MKIIAYFLPQFHPIPENDKWWGTGFTEWTNTKKAKPLFTGHYQPREPMDNFYYNLTDPKVRKWQSNLTKKYGIYGFCYYHYWFSGKKLLEKPLEDLLKLKDITTPFCISWANHTWNRSWTHEEKEVLQLQTYGDETEWME
;
A
#
# COMPACT_ATOMS: atom_id res chain seq x y z
N MET A 1 -8.01 -6.29 -23.81
CA MET A 1 -7.36 -5.22 -23.02
C MET A 1 -6.99 -5.78 -21.64
N LYS A 2 -5.79 -5.49 -21.11
CA LYS A 2 -5.37 -5.93 -19.77
C LYS A 2 -5.57 -4.78 -18.78
N ILE A 3 -6.54 -4.88 -17.87
CA ILE A 3 -6.84 -3.84 -16.87
C ILE A 3 -6.03 -4.09 -15.60
N ILE A 4 -5.22 -3.12 -15.19
CA ILE A 4 -4.39 -3.23 -13.98
C ILE A 4 -4.90 -2.23 -12.94
N ALA A 5 -5.24 -2.73 -11.74
CA ALA A 5 -5.66 -1.90 -10.64
C ALA A 5 -4.46 -1.46 -9.79
N TYR A 6 -4.36 -0.17 -9.49
CA TYR A 6 -3.35 0.32 -8.55
C TYR A 6 -3.63 -0.21 -7.15
N PHE A 7 -2.60 -0.68 -6.46
CA PHE A 7 -2.71 -1.37 -5.19
C PHE A 7 -1.78 -0.76 -4.15
N LEU A 8 -2.36 -0.12 -3.14
CA LEU A 8 -1.63 0.47 -2.03
C LEU A 8 -1.48 -0.57 -0.90
N PRO A 9 -0.25 -0.89 -0.43
CA PRO A 9 -0.07 -1.92 0.58
C PRO A 9 -0.36 -1.46 2.02
N GLN A 10 -0.63 -0.17 2.26
CA GLN A 10 -0.69 0.44 3.59
C GLN A 10 -1.97 0.12 4.43
N PHE A 11 -2.71 -0.91 4.04
CA PHE A 11 -3.83 -1.46 4.81
C PHE A 11 -3.39 -2.61 5.75
N HIS A 12 -2.22 -2.44 6.37
CA HIS A 12 -1.73 -3.24 7.48
C HIS A 12 -0.74 -2.40 8.32
N PRO A 13 -0.67 -2.61 9.65
CA PRO A 13 0.24 -1.85 10.48
C PRO A 13 1.68 -2.32 10.29
N ILE A 14 2.61 -1.37 10.39
CA ILE A 14 4.06 -1.62 10.47
C ILE A 14 4.66 -0.76 11.58
N PRO A 15 5.78 -1.16 12.20
CA PRO A 15 6.38 -0.41 13.31
C PRO A 15 6.70 1.04 12.97
N GLU A 16 7.19 1.30 11.76
CA GLU A 16 7.50 2.65 11.28
C GLU A 16 6.26 3.55 11.25
N ASN A 17 5.17 3.08 10.64
CA ASN A 17 3.93 3.84 10.59
C ASN A 17 3.33 4.04 11.98
N ASP A 18 3.42 3.06 12.86
CA ASP A 18 2.95 3.19 14.24
C ASP A 18 3.73 4.28 14.99
N LYS A 19 5.05 4.35 14.77
CA LYS A 19 5.91 5.41 15.32
C LYS A 19 5.57 6.78 14.73
N TRP A 20 5.28 6.85 13.43
CA TRP A 20 5.08 8.14 12.75
C TRP A 20 3.67 8.70 12.92
N TRP A 21 2.65 7.85 12.95
CA TRP A 21 1.24 8.22 12.83
C TRP A 21 0.36 7.74 14.00
N GLY A 22 0.94 6.98 14.94
CA GLY A 22 0.26 6.43 16.12
C GLY A 22 -0.01 4.93 16.00
N THR A 23 -0.09 4.25 17.15
CA THR A 23 -0.23 2.79 17.25
C THR A 23 -1.40 2.23 16.43
N GLY A 24 -1.13 1.17 15.66
CA GLY A 24 -2.12 0.49 14.83
C GLY A 24 -2.50 1.26 13.56
N PHE A 25 -1.64 2.16 13.08
CA PHE A 25 -1.96 2.98 11.92
C PHE A 25 -2.07 2.14 10.64
N THR A 26 -3.14 2.39 9.89
CA THR A 26 -3.33 1.96 8.51
C THR A 26 -4.04 3.08 7.74
N GLU A 27 -4.11 3.00 6.41
CA GLU A 27 -4.88 4.00 5.67
C GLU A 27 -6.38 4.03 6.00
N TRP A 28 -6.92 2.97 6.63
CA TRP A 28 -8.27 3.02 7.18
C TRP A 28 -8.44 4.11 8.25
N THR A 29 -7.38 4.44 8.99
CA THR A 29 -7.39 5.54 9.95
C THR A 29 -7.67 6.87 9.25
N ASN A 30 -7.08 7.09 8.07
CA ASN A 30 -7.33 8.29 7.27
C ASN A 30 -8.70 8.26 6.61
N THR A 31 -9.09 7.11 6.03
CA THR A 31 -10.42 6.94 5.41
C THR A 31 -11.53 7.28 6.41
N LYS A 32 -11.46 6.77 7.65
CA LYS A 32 -12.46 7.04 8.70
C LYS A 32 -12.49 8.50 9.17
N LYS A 33 -11.34 9.19 9.14
CA LYS A 33 -11.23 10.60 9.55
C LYS A 33 -11.71 11.57 8.48
N ALA A 34 -11.83 11.14 7.23
CA ALA A 34 -12.21 11.98 6.11
C ALA A 34 -13.61 12.58 6.31
N LYS A 35 -13.77 13.86 5.93
CA LYS A 35 -15.04 14.59 5.99
C LYS A 35 -15.33 15.23 4.65
N PRO A 36 -16.60 15.44 4.28
CA PRO A 36 -16.96 16.27 3.13
C PRO A 36 -16.33 17.66 3.25
N LEU A 37 -15.77 18.14 2.14
CA LEU A 37 -15.12 19.47 2.06
C LEU A 37 -15.94 20.48 1.24
N PHE A 38 -16.94 19.99 0.51
CA PHE A 38 -17.87 20.77 -0.30
C PHE A 38 -19.18 19.99 -0.46
N THR A 39 -20.25 20.66 -0.86
CA THR A 39 -21.57 20.06 -1.05
C THR A 39 -21.52 18.92 -2.07
N GLY A 40 -22.04 17.74 -1.69
CA GLY A 40 -22.01 16.55 -2.54
C GLY A 40 -20.69 15.76 -2.50
N HIS A 41 -19.69 16.19 -1.72
CA HIS A 41 -18.46 15.41 -1.55
C HIS A 41 -18.74 14.13 -0.76
N TYR A 42 -18.71 12.98 -1.45
CA TYR A 42 -18.90 11.67 -0.82
C TYR A 42 -17.66 11.24 -0.04
N GLN A 43 -17.60 11.66 1.23
CA GLN A 43 -16.62 11.23 2.23
C GLN A 43 -17.30 11.04 3.59
N PRO A 44 -16.84 10.06 4.41
CA PRO A 44 -15.77 9.12 4.10
C PRO A 44 -16.20 8.07 3.06
N ARG A 45 -15.26 7.59 2.23
CA ARG A 45 -15.46 6.42 1.36
C ARG A 45 -15.15 5.13 2.11
N GLU A 46 -16.17 4.56 2.74
CA GLU A 46 -16.02 3.34 3.53
C GLU A 46 -15.99 2.07 2.65
N PRO A 47 -15.28 1.00 3.09
CA PRO A 47 -15.30 -0.27 2.37
C PRO A 47 -16.70 -0.89 2.41
N MET A 48 -17.04 -1.62 1.35
CA MET A 48 -18.27 -2.42 1.28
C MET A 48 -18.40 -3.32 2.51
N ASP A 49 -19.62 -3.44 3.04
CA ASP A 49 -19.95 -4.25 4.22
C ASP A 49 -19.13 -3.92 5.48
N ASN A 50 -18.63 -2.68 5.58
CA ASN A 50 -17.73 -2.26 6.66
C ASN A 50 -16.48 -3.14 6.79
N PHE A 51 -16.03 -3.76 5.69
CA PHE A 51 -14.90 -4.68 5.70
C PHE A 51 -13.55 -3.97 5.71
N TYR A 52 -13.20 -3.40 6.87
CA TYR A 52 -11.90 -2.78 7.16
C TYR A 52 -10.81 -3.84 7.34
N TYR A 53 -10.40 -4.43 6.22
CA TYR A 53 -9.50 -5.60 6.19
C TYR A 53 -8.05 -5.28 6.57
N ASN A 54 -7.30 -6.32 6.93
CA ASN A 54 -5.85 -6.28 7.09
C ASN A 54 -5.18 -7.08 5.96
N LEU A 55 -4.26 -6.46 5.23
CA LEU A 55 -3.57 -7.08 4.10
C LEU A 55 -2.58 -8.19 4.47
N THR A 56 -2.27 -8.40 5.75
CA THR A 56 -1.50 -9.58 6.19
C THR A 56 -2.35 -10.85 6.29
N ASP A 57 -3.69 -10.74 6.27
CA ASP A 57 -4.58 -11.90 6.25
C ASP A 57 -4.61 -12.53 4.84
N PRO A 58 -4.18 -13.80 4.67
CA PRO A 58 -4.23 -14.47 3.38
C PRO A 58 -5.65 -14.59 2.81
N LYS A 59 -6.69 -14.65 3.64
CA LYS A 59 -8.08 -14.71 3.19
C LYS A 59 -8.50 -13.44 2.47
N VAL A 60 -8.01 -12.28 2.91
CA VAL A 60 -8.25 -10.97 2.27
C VAL A 60 -7.65 -10.95 0.88
N ARG A 61 -6.39 -11.35 0.74
CA ARG A 61 -5.70 -11.40 -0.57
C ARG A 61 -6.38 -12.38 -1.52
N LYS A 62 -6.81 -13.53 -1.02
CA LYS A 62 -7.59 -14.51 -1.80
C LYS A 62 -8.94 -13.96 -2.25
N TRP A 63 -9.65 -13.26 -1.36
CA TRP A 63 -10.89 -12.56 -1.70
C TRP A 63 -10.68 -11.49 -2.78
N GLN A 64 -9.65 -10.64 -2.66
CA GLN A 64 -9.31 -9.64 -3.67
C GLN A 64 -8.97 -10.28 -5.03
N SER A 65 -8.20 -11.38 -5.02
CA SER A 65 -7.91 -12.18 -6.22
C SER A 65 -9.16 -12.80 -6.86
N ASN A 66 -10.17 -13.17 -6.06
CA ASN A 66 -11.44 -13.66 -6.61
C ASN A 66 -12.27 -12.51 -7.20
N LEU A 67 -12.23 -11.33 -6.58
CA LEU A 67 -12.89 -10.13 -7.11
C LEU A 67 -12.30 -9.72 -8.47
N THR A 68 -10.98 -9.73 -8.64
CA THR A 68 -10.37 -9.38 -9.93
C THR A 68 -10.86 -10.30 -11.04
N LYS A 69 -10.89 -11.62 -10.80
CA LYS A 69 -11.43 -12.62 -11.73
C LYS A 69 -12.91 -12.37 -12.05
N LYS A 70 -13.72 -12.09 -11.03
CA LYS A 70 -15.17 -11.85 -11.18
C LYS A 70 -15.48 -10.60 -12.02
N TYR A 71 -14.70 -9.54 -11.87
CA TYR A 71 -14.97 -8.24 -12.49
C TYR A 71 -14.05 -7.91 -13.68
N GLY A 72 -13.25 -8.87 -14.15
CA GLY A 72 -12.41 -8.72 -15.35
C GLY A 72 -11.19 -7.82 -15.17
N ILE A 73 -10.70 -7.65 -13.93
CA ILE A 73 -9.41 -6.99 -13.67
C ILE A 73 -8.30 -8.01 -13.91
N TYR A 74 -7.35 -7.68 -14.78
CA TYR A 74 -6.26 -8.58 -15.16
C TYR A 74 -5.27 -8.77 -14.01
N GLY A 75 -4.97 -7.72 -13.24
CA GLY A 75 -3.97 -7.81 -12.18
C GLY A 75 -3.83 -6.55 -11.36
N PHE A 76 -2.86 -6.55 -10.46
CA PHE A 76 -2.55 -5.44 -9.57
C PHE A 76 -1.19 -4.80 -9.89
N CYS A 77 -1.09 -3.49 -9.72
CA CYS A 77 0.19 -2.79 -9.67
C CYS A 77 0.44 -2.40 -8.21
N TYR A 78 1.31 -3.15 -7.53
CA TYR A 78 1.66 -2.90 -6.14
C TYR A 78 2.58 -1.69 -6.03
N TYR A 79 2.17 -0.71 -5.25
CA TYR A 79 3.07 0.38 -4.89
C TYR A 79 4.12 -0.14 -3.90
N HIS A 80 5.36 -0.22 -4.35
CA HIS A 80 6.43 -0.92 -3.66
C HIS A 80 7.43 0.08 -3.05
N TYR A 81 7.59 0.03 -1.73
CA TYR A 81 8.50 0.89 -0.99
C TYR A 81 9.83 0.17 -0.74
N TRP A 82 10.88 0.65 -1.40
CA TRP A 82 12.22 0.14 -1.26
C TRP A 82 13.22 1.30 -1.27
N PHE A 83 13.98 1.41 -0.18
CA PHE A 83 14.93 2.49 0.11
C PHE A 83 16.32 1.90 0.29
N SER A 84 16.96 1.49 -0.81
CA SER A 84 18.35 0.99 -0.84
C SER A 84 18.61 -0.11 0.20
N GLY A 85 17.89 -1.23 0.05
CA GLY A 85 17.99 -2.39 0.95
C GLY A 85 16.92 -2.43 2.04
N LYS A 86 16.34 -1.28 2.43
CA LYS A 86 15.21 -1.25 3.37
C LYS A 86 13.87 -1.29 2.63
N LYS A 87 13.12 -2.38 2.82
CA LYS A 87 11.72 -2.48 2.37
C LYS A 87 10.77 -2.00 3.47
N LEU A 88 9.69 -1.35 3.07
CA LEU A 88 8.56 -1.03 3.94
C LEU A 88 7.26 -1.52 3.30
N LEU A 89 6.27 -1.87 4.13
CA LEU A 89 4.95 -2.33 3.68
C LEU A 89 4.99 -3.54 2.73
N GLU A 90 6.07 -4.32 2.77
CA GLU A 90 6.40 -5.38 1.83
C GLU A 90 5.62 -6.68 2.07
N LYS A 91 5.20 -6.91 3.32
CA LYS A 91 4.61 -8.18 3.76
C LYS A 91 3.49 -8.69 2.86
N PRO A 92 2.50 -7.89 2.40
CA PRO A 92 1.44 -8.40 1.54
C PRO A 92 1.94 -8.97 0.22
N LEU A 93 2.98 -8.34 -0.36
CA LEU A 93 3.58 -8.79 -1.61
C LEU A 93 4.49 -10.01 -1.38
N GLU A 94 5.29 -10.02 -0.32
CA GLU A 94 6.13 -11.17 0.02
C GLU A 94 5.32 -12.42 0.37
N ASP A 95 4.21 -12.24 1.10
CA ASP A 95 3.28 -13.32 1.40
C ASP A 95 2.63 -13.84 0.11
N LEU A 96 2.27 -12.95 -0.82
CA LEU A 96 1.70 -13.33 -2.11
C LEU A 96 2.65 -14.24 -2.88
N LEU A 97 3.96 -13.97 -2.86
CA LEU A 97 4.98 -14.83 -3.49
C LEU A 97 5.04 -16.24 -2.88
N LYS A 98 4.65 -16.40 -1.61
CA LYS A 98 4.63 -17.70 -0.92
C LYS A 98 3.31 -18.46 -1.15
N LEU A 99 2.22 -17.76 -1.44
CA LEU A 99 0.88 -18.32 -1.62
C LEU A 99 0.66 -18.82 -3.05
N LYS A 100 0.82 -20.12 -3.26
CA LYS A 100 0.63 -20.75 -4.58
C LYS A 100 -0.82 -20.79 -5.07
N ASP A 101 -1.80 -20.55 -4.21
CA ASP A 101 -3.22 -20.59 -4.55
C ASP A 101 -3.78 -19.26 -5.10
N ILE A 102 -2.97 -18.18 -5.08
CA ILE A 102 -3.31 -16.89 -5.66
C ILE A 102 -2.53 -16.72 -6.97
N THR A 103 -3.25 -16.79 -8.10
CA THR A 103 -2.66 -16.73 -9.45
C THR A 103 -2.86 -15.39 -10.16
N THR A 104 -3.38 -14.38 -9.46
CA THR A 104 -3.63 -13.06 -10.06
C THR A 104 -2.29 -12.42 -10.47
N PRO A 105 -2.11 -12.06 -11.76
CA PRO A 105 -0.94 -11.34 -12.23
C PRO A 105 -0.71 -10.05 -11.45
N PHE A 106 0.56 -9.68 -11.25
CA PHE A 106 0.89 -8.39 -10.69
C PHE A 106 2.17 -7.82 -11.31
N CYS A 107 2.33 -6.51 -11.16
CA CYS A 107 3.57 -5.80 -11.36
C CYS A 107 3.81 -4.85 -10.16
N ILE A 108 4.97 -4.20 -10.15
CA ILE A 108 5.33 -3.24 -9.10
C ILE A 108 5.50 -1.85 -9.71
N SER A 109 5.07 -0.83 -8.96
CA SER A 109 5.44 0.57 -9.17
C SER A 109 6.30 0.98 -7.99
N TRP A 110 7.57 1.26 -8.25
CA TRP A 110 8.51 1.67 -7.20
C TRP A 110 8.17 3.07 -6.70
N ALA A 111 8.02 3.21 -5.38
CA ALA A 111 7.90 4.48 -4.68
C ALA A 111 9.26 5.22 -4.66
N ASN A 112 9.71 5.66 -5.83
CA ASN A 112 11.06 6.19 -6.03
C ASN A 112 11.22 7.65 -5.55
N HIS A 113 11.09 7.89 -4.25
CA HIS A 113 11.24 9.21 -3.65
C HIS A 113 11.43 9.13 -2.14
N THR A 114 12.08 10.13 -1.55
CA THR A 114 12.15 10.29 -0.08
C THR A 114 10.75 10.41 0.51
N TRP A 115 10.46 9.60 1.53
CA TRP A 115 9.21 9.69 2.27
C TRP A 115 9.32 10.80 3.32
N ASN A 116 8.57 11.88 3.10
CA ASN A 116 8.49 13.01 4.02
C ASN A 116 7.14 13.03 4.75
N ARG A 117 7.11 13.60 5.95
CA ARG A 117 5.89 14.00 6.65
C ARG A 117 5.38 15.30 6.02
N SER A 118 4.70 15.19 4.88
CA SER A 118 4.21 16.35 4.12
C SER A 118 2.79 16.80 4.47
N TRP A 119 2.21 16.27 5.54
CA TRP A 119 0.81 16.56 5.93
C TRP A 119 0.65 17.72 6.93
N THR A 120 1.75 18.28 7.42
CA THR A 120 1.79 19.43 8.34
C THR A 120 2.46 20.62 7.67
N HIS A 121 1.98 21.85 7.94
CA HIS A 121 2.51 23.10 7.37
C HIS A 121 3.91 23.48 7.91
N GLU A 122 4.44 22.71 8.86
CA GLU A 122 5.78 22.85 9.42
C GLU A 122 6.72 21.87 8.73
N GLU A 123 7.98 22.28 8.59
CA GLU A 123 9.09 21.66 7.84
C GLU A 123 8.94 20.15 7.54
N LYS A 124 9.20 19.77 6.28
CA LYS A 124 9.14 18.38 5.81
C LYS A 124 10.11 17.51 6.61
N GLU A 125 9.63 16.89 7.69
CA GLU A 125 10.38 15.87 8.42
C GLU A 125 10.62 14.69 7.48
N VAL A 126 11.88 14.32 7.25
CA VAL A 126 12.24 13.13 6.48
C VAL A 126 11.96 11.90 7.33
N LEU A 127 10.96 11.10 6.96
CA LEU A 127 10.60 9.86 7.66
C LEU A 127 11.51 8.71 7.22
N GLN A 128 11.73 8.61 5.91
CA GLN A 128 12.61 7.62 5.30
C GLN A 128 13.28 8.22 4.07
N LEU A 129 14.61 8.41 4.17
CA LEU A 129 15.42 8.92 3.07
C LEU A 129 15.49 7.90 1.94
N GLN A 130 15.28 8.35 0.70
CA GLN A 130 15.64 7.58 -0.49
C GLN A 130 17.06 7.95 -0.89
N THR A 131 17.93 6.95 -0.92
CA THR A 131 19.27 7.04 -1.51
C THR A 131 19.32 6.21 -2.78
N TYR A 132 20.41 6.31 -3.53
CA TYR A 132 20.65 5.53 -4.73
C TYR A 132 22.08 5.01 -4.67
N GLY A 133 22.25 3.73 -4.92
CA GLY A 133 23.56 3.14 -5.14
C GLY A 133 24.17 3.61 -6.46
N ASP A 134 25.45 3.30 -6.65
CA ASP A 134 26.12 3.44 -7.92
C ASP A 134 26.15 2.12 -8.71
N GLU A 135 26.88 2.07 -9.83
CA GLU A 135 26.99 0.88 -10.68
C GLU A 135 27.54 -0.36 -9.94
N THR A 136 28.28 -0.18 -8.84
CA THR A 136 28.80 -1.31 -8.06
C THR A 136 27.69 -2.03 -7.29
N GLU A 137 26.73 -1.29 -6.74
CA GLU A 137 25.58 -1.83 -6.03
C GLU A 137 24.55 -2.51 -6.96
N TRP A 138 24.61 -2.27 -8.29
CA TRP A 138 23.69 -2.94 -9.23
C TRP A 138 24.06 -4.39 -9.50
N MET A 139 25.30 -4.78 -9.18
CA MET A 139 25.87 -6.08 -9.52
C MET A 139 25.72 -7.12 -8.39
N GLU A 140 25.20 -6.73 -7.23
CA GLU A 140 24.92 -7.60 -6.06
C GLU A 140 23.51 -8.21 -6.10
#